data_AF-A0A848TPM7-F1
#
_entry.id   AF-A0A848TPM7-F1
#
_cell.length_a   1.000
_cell.length_b   1.000
_cell.length_c   1.000
_cell.angle_alpha   90.00
_cell.angle_beta   90.00
_cell.angle_gamma   90.00
#
_symmetry.space_group_name_H-M   'P 1'
#
loop_
_entity.id
_entity.type
_entity.pdbx_description
1 polymer ?
#
loop_
_entity_poly.entity_id
_entity_poly.type
_entity_poly.pdbx_seq_one_letter_code
_entity_poly.pdbx_strand_id
1 'polypeptide(L)'
;MKRYMIERDIPGIGEFSLTELCGAARASNQALSTIGSSIQWQHSYVAGDKTFCVYLAEDEERIKKHAELSGIPFSKVTEVSQIIDPLTANN
;
A
#
# COMPACT_ATOMS: atom_id res chain seq x y z
N MET A 1 14.77 -1.26 5.30
CA MET A 1 13.31 -1.43 5.27
C MET A 1 12.97 -2.65 4.43
N LYS A 2 12.00 -3.44 4.88
CA LYS A 2 11.43 -4.58 4.15
C LYS A 2 10.33 -4.10 3.21
N ARG A 3 10.05 -4.85 2.15
CA ARG A 3 8.95 -4.55 1.22
C ARG A 3 7.70 -5.34 1.61
N TYR A 4 6.55 -4.69 1.57
CA TYR A 4 5.26 -5.29 1.84
C TYR A 4 4.31 -5.03 0.69
N MET A 5 3.53 -6.06 0.34
CA MET A 5 2.36 -5.96 -0.51
C MET A 5 1.13 -5.91 0.41
N ILE A 6 0.29 -4.91 0.20
CA ILE A 6 -0.92 -4.69 0.99
C ILE A 6 -2.12 -4.80 0.06
N GLU A 7 -3.02 -5.71 0.38
CA GLU A 7 -4.28 -5.89 -0.35
C GLU A 7 -5.41 -5.20 0.42
N ARG A 8 -6.25 -4.45 -0.29
CA ARG A 8 -7.43 -3.82 0.28
C ARG A 8 -8.63 -4.07 -0.62
N ASP A 9 -9.67 -4.66 -0.03
CA ASP A 9 -10.96 -4.86 -0.67
C ASP A 9 -11.79 -3.58 -0.55
N ILE A 10 -12.01 -2.91 -1.68
CA ILE A 10 -12.78 -1.66 -1.76
C ILE A 10 -13.73 -1.79 -2.95
N PRO A 11 -14.98 -2.21 -2.73
CA PRO A 11 -15.95 -2.42 -3.81
C PRO A 11 -16.10 -1.17 -4.70
N GLY A 12 -16.04 -1.37 -6.01
CA GLY A 12 -16.18 -0.33 -7.02
C GLY A 12 -14.96 0.58 -7.21
N ILE A 13 -13.84 0.37 -6.50
CA ILE A 13 -12.69 1.28 -6.57
C ILE A 13 -12.06 1.40 -7.97
N GLY A 14 -12.18 0.38 -8.80
CA GLY A 14 -11.77 0.42 -10.21
C GLY A 14 -12.50 1.48 -11.03
N GLU A 15 -13.72 1.85 -10.63
CA GLU A 15 -14.55 2.84 -11.31
C GLU A 15 -14.47 4.23 -10.66
N PHE A 16 -13.67 4.38 -9.58
CA PHE A 16 -13.54 5.65 -8.88
C PHE A 16 -12.88 6.69 -9.79
N SER A 17 -13.41 7.91 -9.73
CA SER A 17 -12.81 9.07 -10.36
C SER A 17 -11.45 9.40 -9.74
N LEU A 18 -10.62 10.13 -10.47
CA LEU A 18 -9.35 10.65 -9.95
C LEU A 18 -9.52 11.47 -8.67
N THR A 19 -10.65 12.16 -8.50
CA THR A 19 -10.95 12.95 -7.30
C THR A 19 -11.18 12.04 -6.09
N GLU A 20 -11.89 10.94 -6.26
CA GLU A 20 -12.13 9.95 -5.19
C GLU A 20 -10.81 9.25 -4.80
N LEU A 21 -10.02 8.83 -5.80
CA LEU A 21 -8.68 8.27 -5.56
C LEU A 21 -7.74 9.27 -4.87
N CYS A 22 -7.84 10.56 -5.19
CA CYS A 22 -7.09 11.61 -4.52
C CYS A 22 -7.42 11.69 -3.01
N GLY A 23 -8.68 11.45 -2.63
CA GLY A 23 -9.09 11.36 -1.23
C GLY A 23 -8.33 10.28 -0.47
N ALA A 24 -8.28 9.06 -1.02
CA ALA A 24 -7.55 7.95 -0.43
C ALA A 24 -6.04 8.22 -0.34
N ALA A 25 -5.45 8.81 -1.38
CA ALA A 25 -4.03 9.18 -1.39
C ALA A 25 -3.71 10.25 -0.32
N ARG A 26 -4.58 11.25 -0.13
CA ARG A 26 -4.42 12.29 0.90
C ARG A 26 -4.45 11.69 2.31
N ALA A 27 -5.42 10.82 2.59
CA ALA A 27 -5.52 10.14 3.89
C ALA A 27 -4.27 9.28 4.17
N SER A 28 -3.78 8.54 3.16
CA SER A 28 -2.54 7.79 3.27
C SER A 28 -1.34 8.69 3.59
N ASN A 29 -1.18 9.81 2.87
CA ASN A 29 -0.07 10.75 3.06
C ASN A 29 -0.09 11.40 4.45
N GLN A 30 -1.27 11.75 4.98
CA GLN A 30 -1.40 12.28 6.34
C GLN A 30 -0.92 11.27 7.38
N ALA A 31 -1.34 10.00 7.26
CA ALA A 31 -0.89 8.93 8.16
C ALA A 31 0.63 8.72 8.08
N LEU A 32 1.21 8.74 6.87
CA LEU A 32 2.66 8.63 6.67
C LEU A 32 3.41 9.79 7.35
N SER A 33 2.93 11.03 7.22
CA SER A 33 3.53 12.18 7.90
C SER A 33 3.54 12.06 9.42
N THR A 34 2.54 11.38 10.02
CA THR A 34 2.50 11.13 11.47
C THR A 34 3.45 10.01 11.90
N ILE A 35 3.63 8.96 11.09
CA ILE A 35 4.49 7.81 11.44
C ILE A 35 5.98 8.13 11.19
N GLY A 36 6.28 8.97 10.20
CA GLY A 36 7.63 9.35 9.83
C GLY A 36 8.33 8.32 8.95
N SER A 37 9.67 8.31 8.98
CA SER A 37 10.53 7.57 8.03
C SER A 37 10.59 6.05 8.22
N SER A 38 9.88 5.50 9.23
CA SER A 38 9.81 4.05 9.47
C SER A 38 8.89 3.31 8.49
N ILE A 39 8.15 4.05 7.66
CA ILE A 39 7.29 3.55 6.61
C ILE A 39 7.33 4.50 5.40
N GLN A 40 7.23 3.91 4.20
CA GLN A 40 7.16 4.63 2.96
C GLN A 40 6.17 3.93 2.03
N TRP A 41 5.20 4.68 1.51
CA TRP A 41 4.37 4.23 0.40
C TRP A 41 5.11 4.44 -0.92
N GLN A 42 5.25 3.40 -1.74
CA GLN A 42 5.85 3.51 -3.07
C GLN A 42 4.80 3.89 -4.11
N HIS A 43 3.74 3.09 -4.20
CA HIS A 43 2.61 3.29 -5.11
C HIS A 43 1.50 2.27 -4.80
N SER A 44 0.35 2.45 -5.44
CA SER A 44 -0.75 1.50 -5.41
C SER A 44 -1.25 1.21 -6.81
N TYR A 45 -1.59 -0.04 -7.06
CA TYR A 45 -2.38 -0.46 -8.21
C TYR A 45 -3.85 -0.51 -7.82
N VAL A 46 -4.71 0.02 -8.68
CA VAL A 46 -6.16 -0.15 -8.60
C VAL A 46 -6.53 -1.20 -9.64
N ALA A 47 -7.20 -2.27 -9.23
CA ALA A 47 -7.58 -3.36 -10.14
C ALA A 47 -8.89 -4.01 -9.68
N GLY A 48 -9.96 -3.82 -10.46
CA GLY A 48 -11.31 -4.26 -10.11
C GLY A 48 -11.76 -3.67 -8.77
N ASP A 49 -12.27 -4.52 -7.88
CA ASP A 49 -12.74 -4.15 -6.54
C ASP A 49 -11.63 -4.13 -5.46
N LYS A 50 -10.36 -4.05 -5.89
CA LYS A 50 -9.21 -4.11 -4.97
C LYS A 50 -8.16 -3.06 -5.28
N THR A 51 -7.37 -2.78 -4.26
CA THR A 51 -6.08 -2.10 -4.42
C THR A 51 -4.95 -2.97 -3.90
N PHE A 52 -3.81 -2.86 -4.57
CA PHE A 52 -2.56 -3.52 -4.22
C PHE A 52 -1.51 -2.45 -4.00
N CYS A 53 -1.16 -2.20 -2.74
CA CYS A 53 -0.24 -1.15 -2.37
C CYS A 53 1.14 -1.71 -2.04
N VAL A 54 2.19 -1.11 -2.60
CA VAL A 54 3.58 -1.47 -2.31
C VAL A 54 4.14 -0.48 -1.30
N TYR A 55 4.59 -1.01 -0.17
CA TYR A 55 5.19 -0.23 0.91
C TYR A 55 6.58 -0.73 1.25
N LEU A 56 7.44 0.17 1.71
CA LEU A 56 8.64 -0.17 2.47
C LEU A 56 8.38 0.15 3.95
N ALA A 57 8.68 -0.77 4.85
CA ALA A 57 8.51 -0.55 6.30
C ALA A 57 9.59 -1.30 7.08
N GLU A 58 9.84 -0.88 8.32
CA GLU A 58 10.72 -1.63 9.24
C GLU A 58 10.11 -2.99 9.61
N ASP A 59 8.79 -3.02 9.81
CA ASP A 59 8.03 -4.17 10.31
C ASP A 59 6.53 -4.04 9.91
N GLU A 60 5.75 -5.10 10.12
CA GLU A 60 4.31 -5.12 9.82
C GLU A 60 3.50 -4.18 10.75
N GLU A 61 3.99 -3.86 11.95
CA GLU A 61 3.29 -2.99 12.89
C GLU A 61 3.21 -1.55 12.36
N ARG A 62 4.21 -1.10 11.61
CA ARG A 62 4.14 0.19 10.89
C ARG A 62 3.02 0.22 9.85
N ILE A 63 2.79 -0.89 9.16
CA ILE A 63 1.69 -1.01 8.20
C ILE A 63 0.33 -0.98 8.92
N LYS A 64 0.22 -1.68 10.05
CA LYS A 64 -0.99 -1.65 10.91
C LYS A 64 -1.30 -0.25 11.39
N LYS A 65 -0.30 0.43 11.96
CA LYS A 65 -0.44 1.81 12.44
C LYS A 65 -0.83 2.78 11.32
N HIS A 66 -0.31 2.58 10.10
CA HIS A 66 -0.71 3.36 8.92
C HIS A 66 -2.18 3.15 8.56
N ALA A 67 -2.64 1.91 8.55
CA ALA A 67 -4.04 1.58 8.28
C ALA A 67 -4.99 2.21 9.32
N GLU A 68 -4.63 2.14 10.60
CA GLU A 68 -5.40 2.77 11.69
C GLU A 68 -5.48 4.29 11.54
N LEU A 69 -4.34 4.96 11.28
CA LEU A 69 -4.30 6.42 11.15
C LEU A 69 -4.94 6.95 9.86
N SER A 70 -4.82 6.21 8.76
CA SER A 70 -5.43 6.62 7.49
C SER A 70 -6.93 6.34 7.43
N GLY A 71 -7.45 5.50 8.34
CA GLY A 71 -8.84 5.03 8.31
C GLY A 71 -9.14 4.10 7.13
N ILE A 72 -8.09 3.61 6.44
CA ILE A 72 -8.22 2.68 5.34
C ILE A 72 -7.81 1.30 5.88
N PRO A 73 -8.73 0.35 6.04
CA PRO A 73 -8.39 -1.01 6.45
C PRO A 73 -7.76 -1.79 5.29
N PHE A 74 -6.97 -2.82 5.62
CA PHE A 74 -6.46 -3.80 4.65
C PHE A 74 -7.07 -5.17 4.96
N SER A 75 -7.17 -6.01 3.92
CA SER A 75 -7.59 -7.40 4.08
C SER A 75 -6.39 -8.32 4.30
N LYS A 76 -5.24 -8.00 3.69
CA LYS A 76 -4.03 -8.79 3.84
C LYS A 76 -2.76 -7.94 3.73
N VAL A 77 -1.75 -8.30 4.51
CA VAL A 77 -0.38 -7.79 4.39
C VAL A 77 0.53 -8.98 4.14
N THR A 78 1.49 -8.85 3.23
CA THR A 78 2.45 -9.90 2.90
C THR A 78 3.83 -9.29 2.72
N GLU A 79 4.82 -9.76 3.50
CA GLU A 79 6.22 -9.41 3.28
C GLU A 79 6.68 -9.99 1.94
N VAL A 80 7.21 -9.13 1.07
CA VAL A 80 7.71 -9.52 -0.25
C VAL A 80 9.17 -9.93 -0.09
N SER A 81 9.45 -11.23 -0.28
CA SER A 81 10.79 -11.79 -0.14
C SER A 81 11.72 -11.43 -1.31
N GLN A 82 11.19 -11.36 -2.52
CA GLN A 82 11.95 -11.07 -3.74
C GLN A 82 11.04 -10.45 -4.82
N ILE A 83 11.63 -9.65 -5.70
CA ILE A 83 11.02 -9.25 -6.98
C ILE A 83 11.65 -10.13 -8.06
N ILE A 84 10.80 -10.64 -8.95
CA ILE A 84 11.24 -11.24 -10.20
C ILE A 84 10.81 -10.36 -11.37
N ASP A 85 11.69 -10.20 -12.34
CA ASP A 85 11.45 -9.47 -13.58
C ASP A 85 12.24 -10.16 -14.72
N PRO A 86 12.11 -9.73 -16.00
CA PRO A 86 12.81 -10.39 -17.10
C PRO A 86 14.34 -10.49 -16.95
N LEU A 87 15.00 -9.61 -16.18
CA LEU A 87 16.43 -9.69 -15.91
C LEU A 87 16.77 -10.81 -14.92
N THR A 88 15.82 -11.19 -14.06
CA THR A 88 15.98 -12.35 -13.17
C THR A 88 16.09 -13.67 -13.94
N ALA A 89 15.64 -13.72 -15.20
CA ALA A 89 15.64 -14.94 -16.00
C ALA A 89 17.05 -15.47 -16.37
N ASN A 90 18.08 -14.63 -16.27
CA ASN A 90 19.46 -14.96 -16.67
C ASN A 90 20.46 -14.86 -15.50
N ASN A 91 19.98 -14.97 -14.27
CA ASN A 91 20.77 -14.74 -13.06
C ASN A 91 21.29 -16.03 -12.44
#